data_AF-A0A418V3D5-F1
#
_entry.id   AF-A0A418V3D5-F1
#
_cell.length_a   1.000
_cell.length_b   1.000
_cell.length_c   1.000
_cell.angle_alpha   90.00
_cell.angle_beta   90.00
_cell.angle_gamma   90.00
#
_symmetry.space_group_name_H-M   'P 1'
#
loop_
_entity.id
_entity.type
_entity.pdbx_description
1 polymer ?
#
loop_
_entity_poly.entity_id
_entity_poly.type
_entity_poly.pdbx_seq_one_letter_code
_entity_poly.pdbx_strand_id
1 'polypeptide(L)'
;MSAKPAQPDITLLLDMDGVIRDASLSPALSGESVEAWLGRPWSDIAGEEGGDKVRRMVDDARSSGISAFRQINQRFPSGTEIPIEFTTMLLGDRTGMVAVGKNLQAVTELHSRLIAAQQTIERDYWRLREMETRYRLVFDAATEAVVIVSANDLRIVEANRAAVQALTGIDRDNADVTGREIVGEIAEVDRDAVREMLLRVRDRGKALSILVHLGREARPWMVRGSLVSSERGQVFLLQFAPVTSAPRGDDREPTVLKTLIDRVPDGFVALDSAGVIRHANQAFLDLVQIGSKGSAIGESLGRWLNQPGADLAALLSHLQRYKTVRLFQTTIRGELGSETEVEISAVDGDDHNYVGVLIRNVSRRLTGGESDALRAALGPISKQLGRSSLRKLVKNTVGIVERHYVKEALELTKGNRTATAELLGLSRQSLYAKLARYGLDDKGSSSQETSMDDDSEE
;
A
#
# COMPACT_ATOMS: atom_id res chain seq x y z
N MET A 1 -12.38 -16.62 -62.07
CA MET A 1 -13.40 -15.57 -62.03
C MET A 1 -12.87 -14.40 -62.84
N SER A 2 -13.43 -14.14 -64.02
CA SER A 2 -13.05 -12.97 -64.82
C SER A 2 -13.32 -11.71 -63.99
N ALA A 3 -12.28 -10.91 -63.77
CA ALA A 3 -12.41 -9.62 -63.14
C ALA A 3 -13.41 -8.80 -63.97
N LYS A 4 -14.61 -8.56 -63.41
CA LYS A 4 -15.57 -7.62 -63.98
C LYS A 4 -14.80 -6.29 -64.15
N PRO A 5 -14.78 -5.66 -65.33
CA PRO A 5 -14.13 -4.37 -65.49
C PRO A 5 -14.76 -3.43 -64.47
N ALA A 6 -13.92 -2.83 -63.62
CA ALA A 6 -14.36 -1.90 -62.60
C ALA A 6 -15.08 -0.75 -63.32
N GLN A 7 -16.41 -0.70 -63.20
CA GLN A 7 -17.19 0.38 -63.80
C GLN A 7 -16.88 1.68 -63.06
N PRO A 8 -16.66 2.78 -63.79
CA PRO A 8 -16.43 4.07 -63.16
C PRO A 8 -17.70 4.56 -62.48
N ASP A 9 -17.54 5.20 -61.33
CA ASP A 9 -18.66 5.74 -60.57
C ASP A 9 -19.12 7.10 -61.13
N ILE A 10 -18.18 7.88 -61.66
CA ILE A 10 -18.45 9.12 -62.40
C ILE A 10 -17.59 9.13 -63.66
N THR A 11 -18.16 9.54 -64.79
CA THR A 11 -17.38 9.87 -65.99
C THR A 11 -17.80 11.25 -66.49
N LEU A 12 -16.83 12.16 -66.63
CA LEU A 12 -17.02 13.50 -67.17
C LEU A 12 -16.33 13.60 -68.53
N LEU A 13 -17.06 14.08 -69.53
CA LEU A 13 -16.49 14.52 -70.80
C LEU A 13 -16.19 16.00 -70.70
N LEU A 14 -14.94 16.38 -70.95
CA LEU A 14 -14.45 17.75 -70.86
C LEU A 14 -14.00 18.22 -72.24
N ASP A 15 -14.13 19.50 -72.54
CA ASP A 15 -13.40 20.10 -73.66
C ASP A 15 -11.93 20.40 -73.29
N MET A 16 -11.18 20.97 -74.24
CA MET A 16 -9.77 21.29 -74.07
C MET A 16 -9.49 22.35 -73.00
N ASP A 17 -10.48 23.15 -72.62
CA ASP A 17 -10.39 24.19 -71.59
C ASP A 17 -10.84 23.66 -70.21
N GLY A 18 -11.28 22.40 -70.12
CA GLY A 18 -11.73 21.78 -68.88
C GLY A 18 -13.19 22.07 -68.52
N VAL A 19 -14.00 22.50 -69.50
CA VAL A 19 -15.45 22.70 -69.34
C VAL A 19 -16.18 21.38 -69.56
N ILE A 20 -17.12 21.07 -68.67
CA ILE A 20 -17.88 19.82 -68.70
C ILE A 20 -18.90 19.87 -69.84
N ARG A 21 -18.77 18.95 -70.80
CA ARG A 21 -19.66 18.78 -71.95
C ARG A 21 -20.72 17.73 -71.71
N ASP A 22 -20.35 16.67 -70.99
CA ASP A 22 -21.25 15.59 -70.62
C ASP A 22 -20.80 15.00 -69.28
N ALA A 23 -21.74 14.41 -68.55
CA ALA A 23 -21.50 13.78 -67.26
C ALA A 23 -22.39 12.56 -67.11
N SER A 24 -21.80 11.42 -66.76
CA SER A 24 -22.52 10.19 -66.46
C SER A 24 -22.17 9.68 -65.06
N LEU A 25 -23.19 9.23 -64.34
CA LEU A 25 -23.07 8.64 -63.02
C LEU A 25 -23.39 7.15 -63.06
N SER A 26 -22.74 6.36 -62.21
CA SER A 26 -23.10 4.97 -62.00
C SER A 26 -24.41 4.84 -61.22
N PRO A 27 -25.08 3.67 -61.28
CA PRO A 27 -26.30 3.43 -60.51
C PRO A 27 -26.13 3.62 -59.00
N ALA A 28 -24.91 3.52 -58.46
CA ALA A 28 -24.61 3.74 -57.05
C ALA A 28 -24.75 5.20 -56.61
N LEU A 29 -24.73 6.15 -57.57
CA LEU A 29 -24.87 7.59 -57.35
C LEU A 29 -26.16 8.15 -57.98
N SER A 30 -27.13 7.28 -58.28
CA SER A 30 -28.38 7.63 -58.99
C SER A 30 -29.32 8.59 -58.25
N GLY A 31 -29.07 8.88 -56.97
CA GLY A 31 -29.82 9.88 -56.20
C GLY A 31 -29.36 11.33 -56.41
N GLU A 32 -28.27 11.55 -57.16
CA GLU A 32 -27.67 12.86 -57.39
C GLU A 32 -27.86 13.32 -58.84
N SER A 33 -28.04 14.63 -59.08
CA SER A 33 -28.15 15.22 -60.43
C SER A 33 -26.83 15.84 -60.87
N VAL A 34 -26.50 15.71 -62.16
CA VAL A 34 -25.30 16.30 -62.79
C VAL A 34 -25.62 17.33 -63.87
N GLU A 35 -26.91 17.61 -64.11
CA GLU A 35 -27.34 18.56 -65.15
C GLU A 35 -26.77 19.97 -64.91
N ALA A 36 -26.65 20.37 -63.64
CA ALA A 36 -26.09 21.67 -63.25
C ALA A 36 -24.57 21.80 -63.44
N TRP A 37 -23.87 20.71 -63.78
CA TRP A 37 -22.44 20.73 -64.09
C TRP A 37 -22.17 21.03 -65.57
N LEU A 38 -23.13 20.74 -66.44
CA LEU A 38 -22.97 20.89 -67.88
C LEU A 38 -22.72 22.36 -68.26
N GLY A 39 -21.71 22.59 -69.09
CA GLY A 39 -21.29 23.91 -69.55
C GLY A 39 -20.46 24.72 -68.55
N ARG A 40 -20.13 24.17 -67.37
CA ARG A 40 -19.30 24.85 -66.36
C ARG A 40 -17.87 24.31 -66.33
N PRO A 41 -16.88 25.14 -65.97
CA PRO A 41 -15.52 24.67 -65.70
C PRO A 41 -15.52 23.66 -64.55
N TRP A 42 -14.82 22.54 -64.73
CA TRP A 42 -14.74 21.51 -63.68
C TRP A 42 -14.08 22.04 -62.40
N SER A 43 -13.14 22.97 -62.52
CA SER A 43 -12.47 23.63 -61.39
C SER A 43 -13.44 24.33 -60.44
N ASP A 44 -14.55 24.84 -60.96
CA ASP A 44 -15.48 25.69 -60.21
C ASP A 44 -16.52 24.87 -59.44
N ILE A 45 -16.65 23.59 -59.77
CA ILE A 45 -17.60 22.66 -59.15
C ILE A 45 -16.91 21.64 -58.22
N ALA A 46 -15.58 21.64 -58.17
CA ALA A 46 -14.78 20.69 -57.40
C ALA A 46 -14.63 21.05 -55.91
N GLY A 47 -15.36 22.04 -55.41
CA GLY A 47 -15.23 22.56 -54.04
C GLY A 47 -14.04 23.51 -53.85
N GLU A 48 -13.98 24.22 -52.71
CA GLU A 48 -12.97 25.27 -52.46
C GLU A 48 -11.52 24.77 -52.57
N GLU A 49 -11.23 23.56 -52.11
CA GLU A 49 -9.88 22.97 -52.17
C GLU A 49 -9.62 22.10 -53.42
N GLY A 50 -10.66 21.76 -54.18
CA GLY A 50 -10.56 20.84 -55.32
C GLY A 50 -10.19 21.51 -56.64
N GLY A 51 -10.50 22.80 -56.80
CA GLY A 51 -10.26 23.53 -58.06
C GLY A 51 -8.80 23.56 -58.52
N ASP A 52 -7.85 23.70 -57.60
CA ASP A 52 -6.41 23.66 -57.91
C ASP A 52 -5.95 22.27 -58.34
N LYS A 53 -6.51 21.23 -57.72
CA LYS A 53 -6.20 19.83 -58.07
C LYS A 53 -6.75 19.50 -59.46
N VAL A 54 -7.97 19.93 -59.76
CA VAL A 54 -8.60 19.77 -61.07
C VAL A 54 -7.80 20.48 -62.16
N ARG A 55 -7.41 21.74 -61.95
CA ARG A 55 -6.59 22.48 -62.93
C ARG A 55 -5.32 21.73 -63.29
N ARG A 56 -4.58 21.26 -62.28
CA ARG A 56 -3.38 20.43 -62.50
C ARG A 56 -3.69 19.15 -63.25
N MET A 57 -4.79 18.47 -62.96
CA MET A 57 -5.16 17.25 -63.68
C MET A 57 -5.48 17.50 -65.15
N VAL A 58 -6.17 18.60 -65.46
CA VAL A 58 -6.49 19.02 -66.83
C VAL A 58 -5.20 19.38 -67.57
N ASP A 59 -4.30 20.13 -66.95
CA ASP A 59 -3.01 20.50 -67.55
C ASP A 59 -2.07 19.29 -67.74
N ASP A 60 -2.02 18.38 -66.76
CA ASP A 60 -1.30 17.10 -66.84
C ASP A 60 -1.84 16.27 -68.00
N ALA A 61 -3.17 16.08 -68.10
CA ALA A 61 -3.78 15.34 -69.21
C ALA A 61 -3.54 16.00 -70.57
N ARG A 62 -3.53 17.34 -70.64
CA ARG A 62 -3.24 18.08 -71.88
C ARG A 62 -1.78 17.90 -72.35
N SER A 63 -0.84 17.84 -71.41
CA SER A 63 0.61 17.77 -71.68
C SER A 63 1.14 16.35 -71.86
N SER A 64 0.78 15.42 -70.97
CA SER A 64 1.24 14.03 -70.99
C SER A 64 0.22 13.02 -71.53
N GLY A 65 -1.00 13.46 -71.87
CA GLY A 65 -2.08 12.60 -72.37
C GLY A 65 -2.89 11.89 -71.28
N ILE A 66 -2.36 11.80 -70.06
CA ILE A 66 -3.02 11.26 -68.86
C ILE A 66 -2.54 11.98 -67.62
N SER A 67 -3.41 12.15 -66.63
CA SER A 67 -3.09 12.70 -65.31
C SER A 67 -2.96 11.62 -64.24
N ALA A 68 -2.14 11.88 -63.21
CA ALA A 68 -2.06 11.02 -62.04
C ALA A 68 -3.40 11.01 -61.27
N PHE A 69 -3.66 9.90 -60.57
CA PHE A 69 -4.82 9.80 -59.70
C PHE A 69 -4.78 10.90 -58.62
N ARG A 70 -5.88 11.63 -58.46
CA ARG A 70 -6.04 12.60 -57.36
C ARG A 70 -7.40 12.49 -56.72
N GLN A 71 -7.42 12.66 -55.41
CA GLN A 71 -8.64 12.71 -54.62
C GLN A 71 -9.21 14.13 -54.59
N ILE A 72 -10.47 14.25 -54.99
CA ILE A 72 -11.25 15.48 -55.03
C ILE A 72 -12.55 15.24 -54.26
N ASN A 73 -12.88 16.13 -53.33
CA ASN A 73 -14.19 16.14 -52.68
C ASN A 73 -15.19 16.79 -53.65
N GLN A 74 -15.82 15.97 -54.49
CA GLN A 74 -16.74 16.46 -55.50
C GLN A 74 -18.03 16.93 -54.84
N ARG A 75 -18.39 18.19 -55.06
CA ARG A 75 -19.63 18.77 -54.57
C ARG A 75 -20.74 18.56 -55.59
N PHE A 76 -21.85 17.98 -55.13
CA PHE A 76 -23.05 17.78 -55.92
C PHE A 76 -24.02 18.96 -55.79
N PRO A 77 -24.92 19.16 -56.76
CA PRO A 77 -25.93 20.23 -56.70
C PRO A 77 -26.86 20.14 -55.49
N SER A 78 -27.06 18.95 -54.92
CA SER A 78 -27.77 18.71 -53.66
C SER A 78 -27.09 19.33 -52.43
N GLY A 79 -25.81 19.69 -52.55
CA GLY A 79 -24.96 20.12 -51.45
C GLY A 79 -24.12 19.01 -50.83
N THR A 80 -24.35 17.74 -51.19
CA THR A 80 -23.52 16.61 -50.74
C THR A 80 -22.10 16.71 -51.30
N GLU A 81 -21.09 16.46 -50.46
CA GLU A 81 -19.70 16.34 -50.89
C GLU A 81 -19.25 14.89 -50.75
N ILE A 82 -18.72 14.32 -51.83
CA ILE A 82 -18.25 12.92 -51.85
C ILE A 82 -16.77 12.90 -52.24
N PRO A 83 -15.89 12.23 -51.48
CA PRO A 83 -14.51 12.03 -51.86
C PRO A 83 -14.42 11.03 -53.02
N ILE A 84 -13.95 11.51 -54.17
CA ILE A 84 -13.83 10.74 -55.41
C ILE A 84 -12.39 10.83 -55.91
N GLU A 85 -11.81 9.69 -56.25
CA GLU A 85 -10.53 9.63 -56.92
C GLU A 85 -10.73 9.73 -58.43
N PHE A 86 -10.20 10.78 -59.04
CA PHE A 86 -10.29 11.00 -60.48
C PHE A 86 -8.94 10.73 -61.16
N THR A 87 -9.01 10.27 -62.41
CA THR A 87 -7.93 10.39 -63.40
C THR A 87 -8.51 11.02 -64.67
N THR A 88 -7.70 11.78 -65.41
CA THR A 88 -8.13 12.46 -66.64
C THR A 88 -7.25 12.01 -67.79
N MET A 89 -7.86 11.69 -68.92
CA MET A 89 -7.20 11.20 -70.12
C MET A 89 -7.59 12.04 -71.32
N LEU A 90 -6.64 12.35 -72.19
CA LEU A 90 -6.89 13.04 -73.45
C LEU A 90 -7.51 12.07 -74.46
N LEU A 91 -8.57 12.49 -75.17
CA LEU A 91 -9.09 11.71 -76.30
C LEU A 91 -8.15 11.83 -77.51
N GLY A 92 -7.97 10.73 -78.24
CA GLY A 92 -6.94 10.60 -79.28
C GLY A 92 -7.06 11.56 -80.47
N ASP A 93 -8.23 12.15 -80.69
CA ASP A 93 -8.51 13.16 -81.72
C ASP A 93 -8.36 14.61 -81.20
N ARG A 94 -7.91 14.80 -79.95
CA ARG A 94 -7.84 16.10 -79.27
C ARG A 94 -9.16 16.88 -79.25
N THR A 95 -10.29 16.18 -79.37
CA THR A 95 -11.61 16.80 -79.28
C THR A 95 -11.99 17.17 -77.84
N GLY A 96 -11.29 16.58 -76.86
CA GLY A 96 -11.51 16.84 -75.44
C GLY A 96 -10.74 15.88 -74.55
N MET A 97 -11.16 15.81 -73.28
CA MET A 97 -10.63 14.92 -72.25
C MET A 97 -11.77 14.13 -71.59
N VAL A 98 -11.47 12.93 -71.07
CA VAL A 98 -12.38 12.16 -70.22
C VAL A 98 -11.80 12.12 -68.82
N ALA A 99 -12.56 12.56 -67.82
CA ALA A 99 -12.24 12.34 -66.41
C ALA A 99 -13.07 11.17 -65.88
N VAL A 100 -12.38 10.19 -65.29
CA VAL A 100 -12.97 8.98 -64.75
C VAL A 100 -12.78 8.99 -63.23
N GLY A 101 -13.89 8.96 -62.50
CA GLY A 101 -13.97 9.03 -61.05
C GLY A 101 -14.42 7.72 -60.42
N LYS A 102 -13.79 7.35 -59.29
CA LYS A 102 -14.19 6.20 -58.47
C LYS A 102 -14.50 6.63 -57.04
N ASN A 103 -15.64 6.20 -56.53
CA ASN A 103 -16.09 6.52 -55.18
C ASN A 103 -15.28 5.71 -54.15
N LEU A 104 -14.57 6.40 -53.24
CA LEU A 104 -13.78 5.78 -52.19
C LEU A 104 -14.59 5.47 -50.91
N GLN A 105 -15.86 5.90 -50.82
CA GLN A 105 -16.69 5.70 -49.65
C GLN A 105 -16.94 4.22 -49.34
N ALA A 106 -17.12 3.37 -50.35
CA ALA A 106 -17.36 1.94 -50.13
C ALA A 106 -16.18 1.24 -49.42
N VAL A 107 -14.95 1.64 -49.74
CA VAL A 107 -13.73 1.10 -49.09
C VAL A 107 -13.58 1.68 -47.69
N THR A 108 -13.87 2.97 -47.52
CA THR A 108 -13.76 3.68 -46.24
C THR A 108 -14.82 3.20 -45.23
N GLU A 109 -16.04 2.92 -45.68
CA GLU A 109 -17.12 2.39 -44.84
C GLU A 109 -16.80 0.96 -44.36
N LEU A 110 -16.28 0.10 -45.24
CA LEU A 110 -15.82 -1.24 -44.86
C LEU A 110 -14.65 -1.19 -43.88
N HIS A 111 -13.68 -0.30 -44.10
CA HIS A 111 -12.56 -0.12 -43.19
C HIS A 111 -13.04 0.39 -41.81
N SER A 112 -13.98 1.34 -41.81
CA SER A 112 -14.58 1.87 -40.57
C SER A 112 -15.36 0.79 -39.81
N ARG A 113 -16.13 -0.05 -40.52
CA ARG A 113 -16.84 -1.20 -39.92
C ARG A 113 -15.87 -2.24 -39.36
N LEU A 114 -14.77 -2.53 -40.05
CA LEU A 114 -13.74 -3.44 -39.58
C LEU A 114 -13.10 -2.93 -38.28
N ILE A 115 -12.71 -1.65 -38.25
CA ILE A 115 -12.12 -1.01 -37.07
C ILE A 115 -13.11 -1.04 -35.90
N ALA A 116 -14.37 -0.68 -36.13
CA ALA A 116 -15.39 -0.70 -35.09
C ALA A 116 -15.64 -2.12 -34.54
N ALA A 117 -15.64 -3.13 -35.42
CA ALA A 117 -15.78 -4.54 -35.01
C ALA A 117 -14.56 -4.99 -34.18
N GLN A 118 -13.35 -4.65 -34.60
CA GLN A 118 -12.12 -4.96 -33.86
C GLN A 118 -12.12 -4.30 -32.47
N GLN A 119 -12.46 -3.01 -32.39
CA GLN A 119 -12.56 -2.28 -31.11
C GLN A 119 -13.61 -2.91 -30.18
N THR A 120 -14.72 -3.37 -30.73
CA THR A 120 -15.77 -4.06 -29.93
C THR A 120 -15.23 -5.36 -29.36
N ILE A 121 -14.53 -6.18 -30.16
CA ILE A 121 -13.91 -7.43 -29.71
C ILE A 121 -12.86 -7.16 -28.63
N GLU A 122 -11.99 -6.16 -28.83
CA GLU A 122 -10.97 -5.80 -27.84
C GLU A 122 -11.59 -5.34 -26.53
N ARG A 123 -12.63 -4.51 -26.58
CA ARG A 123 -13.35 -4.06 -25.38
C ARG A 123 -13.99 -5.23 -24.65
N ASP A 124 -14.63 -6.14 -25.36
CA ASP A 124 -15.29 -7.30 -24.75
C ASP A 124 -14.25 -8.27 -24.15
N TYR A 125 -13.09 -8.43 -24.80
CA TYR A 125 -11.96 -9.17 -24.26
C TYR A 125 -11.44 -8.56 -22.95
N TRP A 126 -11.20 -7.25 -22.92
CA TRP A 126 -10.76 -6.55 -21.71
C TRP A 126 -11.78 -6.67 -20.57
N ARG A 127 -13.08 -6.52 -20.89
CA ARG A 127 -14.16 -6.66 -19.90
C ARG A 127 -14.23 -8.08 -19.34
N LEU A 128 -14.08 -9.10 -20.18
CA LEU A 128 -14.04 -10.49 -19.73
C LEU A 128 -12.83 -10.73 -18.81
N ARG A 129 -11.66 -10.21 -19.19
CA ARG A 129 -10.42 -10.35 -18.42
C ARG A 129 -10.50 -9.65 -17.06
N GLU A 130 -11.13 -8.48 -16.99
CA GLU A 130 -11.40 -7.77 -15.74
C GLU A 130 -12.32 -8.60 -14.82
N MET A 131 -13.42 -9.13 -15.37
CA MET A 131 -14.35 -9.96 -14.60
C MET A 131 -13.70 -11.26 -14.12
N GLU A 132 -12.90 -11.92 -14.97
CA GLU A 132 -12.12 -13.11 -14.60
C GLU A 132 -11.12 -12.80 -13.48
N THR A 133 -10.41 -11.68 -13.57
CA THR A 133 -9.45 -11.25 -12.55
C THR A 133 -10.15 -10.95 -11.23
N ARG A 134 -11.26 -10.19 -11.26
CA ARG A 134 -12.06 -9.91 -10.06
C ARG A 134 -12.61 -11.19 -9.45
N TYR A 135 -13.11 -12.11 -10.27
CA TYR A 135 -13.56 -13.44 -9.82
C TYR A 135 -12.44 -14.19 -9.10
N ARG A 136 -11.27 -14.33 -9.73
CA ARG A 136 -10.10 -14.99 -9.14
C ARG A 136 -9.69 -14.38 -7.81
N LEU A 137 -9.58 -13.05 -7.74
CA LEU A 137 -9.20 -12.35 -6.52
C LEU A 137 -10.19 -12.58 -5.38
N VAL A 138 -11.50 -12.45 -5.65
CA VAL A 138 -12.54 -12.68 -4.63
C VAL A 138 -12.60 -14.14 -4.21
N PHE A 139 -12.50 -15.06 -5.18
CA PHE A 139 -12.57 -16.49 -4.93
C PHE A 139 -11.38 -16.97 -4.08
N ASP A 140 -10.16 -16.56 -4.42
CA ASP A 140 -8.94 -16.97 -3.70
C ASP A 140 -8.75 -16.24 -2.36
N ALA A 141 -9.24 -14.99 -2.21
CA ALA A 141 -9.18 -14.24 -0.96
C ALA A 141 -10.29 -14.62 0.04
N ALA A 142 -11.33 -15.35 -0.39
CA ALA A 142 -12.40 -15.77 0.50
C ALA A 142 -11.88 -16.71 1.59
N THR A 143 -12.20 -16.38 2.84
CA THR A 143 -11.80 -17.17 4.03
C THR A 143 -12.67 -18.42 4.20
N GLU A 144 -13.92 -18.39 3.73
CA GLU A 144 -14.79 -19.55 3.68
C GLU A 144 -14.32 -20.53 2.59
N ALA A 145 -14.40 -21.83 2.87
CA ALA A 145 -14.06 -22.86 1.90
C ALA A 145 -15.17 -22.97 0.85
N VAL A 146 -14.87 -22.63 -0.40
CA VAL A 146 -15.82 -22.66 -1.52
C VAL A 146 -15.36 -23.68 -2.55
N VAL A 147 -16.26 -24.58 -2.92
CA VAL A 147 -16.05 -25.61 -3.95
C VAL A 147 -17.16 -25.52 -5.00
N ILE A 148 -16.74 -25.44 -6.26
CA ILE A 148 -17.63 -25.52 -7.42
C ILE A 148 -17.56 -26.95 -7.94
N VAL A 149 -18.72 -27.58 -8.04
CA VAL A 149 -18.87 -28.99 -8.42
C VAL A 149 -19.80 -29.08 -9.63
N SER A 150 -19.45 -29.93 -10.60
CA SER A 150 -20.32 -30.22 -11.74
C SER A 150 -21.60 -30.94 -11.27
N ALA A 151 -22.76 -30.48 -11.73
CA ALA A 151 -24.04 -31.08 -11.32
C ALA A 151 -24.30 -32.46 -11.97
N ASN A 152 -23.53 -32.83 -12.99
CA ASN A 152 -23.73 -34.07 -13.75
C ASN A 152 -23.04 -35.28 -13.09
N ASP A 153 -21.77 -35.11 -12.72
CA ASP A 153 -20.88 -36.18 -12.27
C ASP A 153 -20.29 -35.92 -10.87
N LEU A 154 -20.71 -34.84 -10.21
CA LEU A 154 -20.28 -34.45 -8.87
C LEU A 154 -18.76 -34.29 -8.72
N ARG A 155 -18.07 -33.99 -9.84
CA ARG A 155 -16.64 -33.71 -9.84
C ARG A 155 -16.36 -32.25 -9.52
N ILE A 156 -15.29 -32.02 -8.77
CA ILE A 156 -14.80 -30.69 -8.42
C ILE A 156 -14.29 -30.02 -9.70
N VAL A 157 -14.95 -28.93 -10.09
CA VAL A 157 -14.53 -28.07 -11.21
C VAL A 157 -13.48 -27.09 -10.72
N GLU A 158 -13.69 -26.53 -9.52
CA GLU A 158 -12.81 -25.53 -8.95
C GLU A 158 -12.96 -25.47 -7.42
N ALA A 159 -11.86 -25.27 -6.70
CA ALA A 159 -11.86 -25.02 -5.27
C ALA A 159 -10.98 -23.81 -4.93
N ASN A 160 -11.41 -22.97 -3.98
CA ASN A 160 -10.56 -21.86 -3.52
C ASN A 160 -9.50 -22.35 -2.53
N ARG A 161 -8.54 -21.49 -2.17
CA ARG A 161 -7.44 -21.85 -1.25
C ARG A 161 -7.95 -22.45 0.08
N ALA A 162 -8.96 -21.82 0.69
CA ALA A 162 -9.55 -22.32 1.93
C ALA A 162 -10.16 -23.74 1.77
N ALA A 163 -10.82 -24.01 0.64
CA ALA A 163 -11.36 -25.34 0.35
C ALA A 163 -10.27 -26.39 0.07
N VAL A 164 -9.20 -26.03 -0.66
CA VAL A 164 -8.08 -26.94 -0.90
C VAL A 164 -7.41 -27.32 0.41
N GLN A 165 -7.21 -26.35 1.31
CA GLN A 165 -6.71 -26.61 2.67
C GLN A 165 -7.66 -27.50 3.48
N ALA A 166 -8.97 -27.27 3.42
CA ALA A 166 -9.96 -28.07 4.14
C ALA A 166 -10.03 -29.53 3.66
N LEU A 167 -9.89 -29.76 2.35
CA LEU A 167 -9.95 -31.09 1.74
C LEU A 167 -8.65 -31.88 1.90
N THR A 168 -7.49 -31.24 1.70
CA THR A 168 -6.19 -31.93 1.66
C THR A 168 -5.37 -31.81 2.94
N GLY A 169 -5.65 -30.83 3.80
CA GLY A 169 -4.89 -30.54 5.02
C GLY A 169 -3.50 -29.95 4.80
N ILE A 170 -3.12 -29.63 3.55
CA ILE A 170 -1.81 -29.07 3.17
C ILE A 170 -2.05 -27.85 2.26
N ASP A 171 -1.20 -26.83 2.35
CA ASP A 171 -1.17 -25.73 1.36
C ASP A 171 -0.65 -26.29 0.03
N ARG A 172 -1.56 -26.73 -0.83
CA ARG A 172 -1.30 -27.28 -2.18
C ARG A 172 -2.12 -26.53 -3.22
N ASP A 173 -1.72 -26.65 -4.49
CA ASP A 173 -2.40 -26.01 -5.62
C ASP A 173 -3.72 -26.72 -5.98
N ASN A 174 -4.65 -25.95 -6.55
CA ASN A 174 -5.99 -26.40 -7.00
C ASN A 174 -5.93 -27.63 -7.92
N ALA A 175 -4.85 -27.79 -8.69
CA ALA A 175 -4.62 -28.91 -9.60
C ALA A 175 -4.67 -30.29 -8.91
N ASP A 176 -4.39 -30.36 -7.60
CA ASP A 176 -4.42 -31.62 -6.86
C ASP A 176 -5.85 -32.09 -6.56
N VAL A 177 -6.84 -31.18 -6.53
CA VAL A 177 -8.21 -31.44 -6.06
C VAL A 177 -9.22 -31.45 -7.22
N THR A 178 -8.96 -30.68 -8.27
CA THR A 178 -9.82 -30.63 -9.47
C THR A 178 -9.98 -32.00 -10.12
N GLY A 179 -11.21 -32.32 -10.52
CA GLY A 179 -11.57 -33.58 -11.18
C GLY A 179 -11.85 -34.75 -10.24
N ARG A 180 -11.60 -34.60 -8.92
CA ARG A 180 -12.02 -35.59 -7.91
C ARG A 180 -13.52 -35.51 -7.64
N GLU A 181 -14.11 -36.60 -7.19
CA GLU A 181 -15.51 -36.64 -6.78
C GLU A 181 -15.66 -36.09 -5.36
N ILE A 182 -16.51 -35.07 -5.18
CA ILE A 182 -16.67 -34.39 -3.87
C ILE A 182 -17.15 -35.34 -2.76
N VAL A 183 -17.99 -36.32 -3.12
CA VAL A 183 -18.53 -37.30 -2.16
C VAL A 183 -17.43 -38.22 -1.63
N GLY A 184 -16.36 -38.44 -2.40
CA GLY A 184 -15.20 -39.22 -1.97
C GLY A 184 -14.38 -38.54 -0.88
N GLU A 185 -14.35 -37.20 -0.86
CA GLU A 185 -13.60 -36.38 0.10
C GLU A 185 -14.37 -36.16 1.43
N ILE A 186 -15.62 -36.61 1.48
CA ILE A 186 -16.50 -36.56 2.67
C ILE A 186 -16.44 -37.90 3.40
N ALA A 187 -16.44 -37.84 4.74
CA ALA A 187 -16.46 -39.02 5.60
C ALA A 187 -17.64 -39.93 5.26
N GLU A 188 -17.42 -41.24 5.30
CA GLU A 188 -18.37 -42.25 4.80
C GLU A 188 -19.76 -42.15 5.47
N VAL A 189 -19.79 -41.79 6.74
CA VAL A 189 -21.02 -41.60 7.55
C VAL A 189 -21.92 -40.48 7.01
N ASP A 190 -21.35 -39.44 6.39
CA ASP A 190 -22.10 -38.25 5.96
C ASP A 190 -22.44 -38.24 4.46
N ARG A 191 -21.94 -39.23 3.69
CA ARG A 191 -22.08 -39.25 2.21
C ARG A 191 -23.53 -39.26 1.76
N ASP A 192 -24.38 -40.07 2.40
CA ASP A 192 -25.79 -40.17 2.02
C ASP A 192 -26.56 -38.89 2.35
N ALA A 193 -26.26 -38.25 3.49
CA ALA A 193 -26.84 -36.96 3.85
C ALA A 193 -26.48 -35.86 2.84
N VAL A 194 -25.25 -35.88 2.31
CA VAL A 194 -24.79 -34.93 1.29
C VAL A 194 -25.44 -35.20 -0.06
N ARG A 195 -25.59 -36.46 -0.47
CA ARG A 195 -26.32 -36.81 -1.71
C ARG A 195 -27.77 -36.31 -1.65
N GLU A 196 -28.45 -36.54 -0.54
CA GLU A 196 -29.80 -36.04 -0.29
C GLU A 196 -29.87 -34.51 -0.27
N MET A 197 -28.85 -33.84 0.30
CA MET A 197 -28.74 -32.38 0.21
C MET A 197 -28.62 -31.92 -1.24
N LEU A 198 -27.72 -32.50 -2.04
CA LEU A 198 -27.49 -32.13 -3.43
C LEU A 198 -28.73 -32.34 -4.31
N LEU A 199 -29.47 -33.43 -4.08
CA LEU A 199 -30.77 -33.66 -4.74
C LEU A 199 -31.76 -32.53 -4.41
N ARG A 200 -31.86 -32.13 -3.13
CA ARG A 200 -32.70 -30.98 -2.73
C ARG A 200 -32.23 -29.66 -3.31
N VAL A 201 -30.92 -29.43 -3.42
CA VAL A 201 -30.35 -28.24 -4.09
C VAL A 201 -30.72 -28.23 -5.58
N ARG A 202 -30.74 -29.39 -6.24
CA ARG A 202 -31.13 -29.51 -7.64
C ARG A 202 -32.60 -29.18 -7.86
N ASP A 203 -33.48 -29.66 -6.99
CA ASP A 203 -34.92 -29.45 -7.12
C ASP A 203 -35.39 -28.06 -6.68
N ARG A 204 -34.79 -27.49 -5.63
CA ARG A 204 -35.21 -26.22 -5.00
C ARG A 204 -34.25 -25.05 -5.22
N GLY A 205 -33.12 -25.27 -5.89
CA GLY A 205 -32.05 -24.29 -6.12
C GLY A 205 -31.13 -24.01 -4.93
N LYS A 206 -31.59 -24.23 -3.69
CA LYS A 206 -30.81 -24.06 -2.44
C LYS A 206 -31.23 -25.10 -1.39
N ALA A 207 -30.31 -25.48 -0.50
CA ALA A 207 -30.61 -26.33 0.65
C ALA A 207 -30.16 -25.69 1.97
N LEU A 208 -30.77 -26.16 3.07
CA LEU A 208 -30.37 -25.82 4.44
C LEU A 208 -29.00 -26.42 4.76
N SER A 209 -28.26 -25.76 5.64
CA SER A 209 -26.92 -26.18 6.01
C SER A 209 -26.95 -27.50 6.79
N ILE A 210 -26.10 -28.46 6.43
CA ILE A 210 -25.93 -29.74 7.14
C ILE A 210 -24.51 -29.86 7.70
N LEU A 211 -24.36 -30.61 8.79
CA LEU A 211 -23.06 -30.95 9.37
C LEU A 211 -22.43 -32.08 8.55
N VAL A 212 -21.17 -31.94 8.16
CA VAL A 212 -20.38 -32.94 7.42
C VAL A 212 -18.95 -32.98 7.93
N HIS A 213 -18.32 -34.16 7.88
CA HIS A 213 -16.90 -34.30 8.20
C HIS A 213 -16.07 -34.40 6.92
N LEU A 214 -15.06 -33.54 6.81
CA LEU A 214 -14.22 -33.37 5.61
C LEU A 214 -12.75 -33.75 5.86
N GLY A 215 -12.12 -34.27 4.82
CA GLY A 215 -10.69 -34.57 4.79
C GLY A 215 -10.28 -35.76 5.67
N ARG A 216 -8.98 -36.10 5.64
CA ARG A 216 -8.44 -37.27 6.36
C ARG A 216 -8.60 -37.21 7.89
N GLU A 217 -8.67 -36.00 8.44
CA GLU A 217 -8.84 -35.77 9.88
C GLU A 217 -10.32 -35.72 10.31
N ALA A 218 -11.28 -35.87 9.37
CA ALA A 218 -12.71 -35.87 9.63
C ALA A 218 -13.15 -34.69 10.53
N ARG A 219 -12.69 -33.47 10.22
CA ARG A 219 -13.09 -32.27 10.98
C ARG A 219 -14.54 -31.92 10.65
N PRO A 220 -15.35 -31.41 11.60
CA PRO A 220 -16.76 -31.07 11.35
C PRO A 220 -16.90 -29.70 10.67
N TRP A 221 -17.73 -29.64 9.63
CA TRP A 221 -18.05 -28.45 8.83
C TRP A 221 -19.55 -28.36 8.55
N MET A 222 -20.09 -27.14 8.49
CA MET A 222 -21.41 -26.87 7.96
C MET A 222 -21.26 -26.68 6.46
N VAL A 223 -21.93 -27.50 5.66
CA VAL A 223 -22.00 -27.30 4.21
C VAL A 223 -23.35 -26.70 3.83
N ARG A 224 -23.30 -25.70 2.95
CA ARG A 224 -24.45 -25.11 2.28
C ARG A 224 -24.27 -25.25 0.78
N GLY A 225 -25.32 -25.67 0.08
CA GLY A 225 -25.31 -25.79 -1.38
C GLY A 225 -26.28 -24.85 -2.07
N SER A 226 -25.86 -24.32 -3.21
CA SER A 226 -26.72 -23.61 -4.16
C SER A 226 -26.42 -24.05 -5.59
N LEU A 227 -27.44 -24.02 -6.46
CA LEU A 227 -27.31 -24.33 -7.88
C LEU A 227 -27.12 -23.04 -8.67
N VAL A 228 -26.12 -23.02 -9.55
CA VAL A 228 -25.85 -21.90 -10.45
C VAL A 228 -25.82 -22.42 -11.89
N SER A 229 -26.50 -21.72 -12.78
CA SER A 229 -26.44 -21.99 -14.22
C SER A 229 -25.22 -21.29 -14.82
N SER A 230 -24.39 -22.05 -15.54
CA SER A 230 -23.28 -21.55 -16.35
C SER A 230 -23.52 -21.88 -17.83
N GLU A 231 -22.83 -21.20 -18.74
CA GLU A 231 -22.87 -21.53 -20.18
C GLU A 231 -22.45 -22.97 -20.47
N ARG A 232 -21.62 -23.56 -19.59
CA ARG A 232 -21.12 -24.95 -19.70
C ARG A 232 -22.01 -25.98 -18.99
N GLY A 233 -23.16 -25.57 -18.46
CA GLY A 233 -24.08 -26.43 -17.72
C GLY A 233 -24.32 -25.96 -16.29
N GLN A 234 -25.03 -26.77 -15.51
CA GLN A 234 -25.32 -26.47 -14.11
C GLN A 234 -24.15 -26.88 -13.20
N VAL A 235 -23.83 -26.01 -12.24
CA VAL A 235 -22.82 -26.27 -11.22
C VAL A 235 -23.41 -26.07 -9.83
N PHE A 236 -23.01 -26.91 -8.88
CA PHE A 236 -23.25 -26.70 -7.46
C PHE A 236 -22.14 -25.83 -6.88
N LEU A 237 -22.53 -24.74 -6.24
CA LEU A 237 -21.66 -23.95 -5.38
C LEU A 237 -21.85 -24.44 -3.94
N LEU A 238 -20.83 -25.08 -3.40
CA LEU A 238 -20.79 -25.59 -2.03
C LEU A 238 -19.91 -24.69 -1.18
N GLN A 239 -20.48 -24.16 -0.10
CA GLN A 239 -19.81 -23.33 0.88
C GLN A 239 -19.67 -24.14 2.17
N PHE A 240 -18.46 -24.23 2.68
CA PHE A 240 -18.11 -24.93 3.90
C PHE A 240 -17.64 -23.93 4.95
N ALA A 241 -18.35 -23.88 6.06
CA ALA A 241 -17.97 -23.12 7.24
C ALA A 241 -17.60 -24.11 8.36
N PRO A 242 -16.48 -23.95 9.06
CA PRO A 242 -16.08 -24.90 10.10
C PRO A 242 -17.11 -24.91 11.23
N VAL A 243 -17.51 -26.10 11.69
CA VAL A 243 -18.39 -26.21 12.86
C VAL A 243 -17.51 -26.11 14.08
N THR A 244 -17.53 -24.93 14.65
CA THR A 244 -16.89 -24.63 15.91
C THR A 244 -17.63 -25.37 17.05
N SER A 245 -17.26 -26.62 17.30
CA SER A 245 -17.50 -27.25 18.61
C SER A 245 -16.67 -26.48 19.63
N ALA A 246 -17.29 -25.45 20.24
CA ALA A 246 -16.66 -24.49 21.17
C ALA A 246 -15.12 -24.43 21.12
N PRO A 247 -14.51 -23.77 20.12
CA PRO A 247 -13.08 -23.63 20.03
C PRO A 247 -12.66 -22.30 20.65
N ARG A 248 -11.75 -22.38 21.61
CA ARG A 248 -10.79 -21.32 21.85
C ARG A 248 -10.06 -21.04 20.53
N GLY A 249 -10.17 -19.80 20.06
CA GLY A 249 -9.13 -19.15 19.28
C GLY A 249 -9.09 -19.46 17.79
N ASP A 250 -9.77 -18.62 17.02
CA ASP A 250 -9.27 -18.08 15.76
C ASP A 250 -7.95 -17.33 16.03
N ASP A 251 -6.83 -18.04 16.17
CA ASP A 251 -5.69 -17.50 16.94
C ASP A 251 -4.38 -18.28 16.71
N ARG A 252 -3.93 -18.50 15.47
CA ARG A 252 -2.51 -18.89 15.25
C ARG A 252 -1.64 -17.73 14.81
N GLU A 253 -2.06 -16.89 13.89
CA GLU A 253 -1.31 -15.66 13.57
C GLU A 253 -1.47 -14.54 14.61
N PRO A 254 -2.69 -14.22 15.10
CA PRO A 254 -2.85 -13.21 16.15
C PRO A 254 -2.23 -13.67 17.47
N THR A 255 -2.31 -14.96 17.84
CA THR A 255 -1.64 -15.47 19.05
C THR A 255 -0.13 -15.45 18.93
N VAL A 256 0.46 -15.83 17.79
CA VAL A 256 1.93 -15.78 17.64
C VAL A 256 2.41 -14.33 17.70
N LEU A 257 1.77 -13.41 16.97
CA LEU A 257 2.15 -12.00 17.00
C LEU A 257 1.92 -11.37 18.39
N LYS A 258 0.79 -11.66 19.04
CA LYS A 258 0.51 -11.25 20.43
C LYS A 258 1.51 -11.83 21.42
N THR A 259 1.88 -13.10 21.27
CA THR A 259 2.89 -13.76 22.12
C THR A 259 4.27 -13.16 21.91
N LEU A 260 4.62 -12.78 20.67
CA LEU A 260 5.88 -12.11 20.37
C LEU A 260 5.89 -10.69 20.96
N ILE A 261 4.82 -9.90 20.76
CA ILE A 261 4.66 -8.56 21.33
C ILE A 261 4.71 -8.59 22.87
N ASP A 262 4.04 -9.57 23.50
CA ASP A 262 4.05 -9.75 24.95
C ASP A 262 5.47 -10.08 25.49
N ARG A 263 6.38 -10.58 24.63
CA ARG A 263 7.76 -10.98 24.98
C ARG A 263 8.86 -10.04 24.46
N VAL A 264 8.52 -8.97 23.76
CA VAL A 264 9.51 -7.97 23.34
C VAL A 264 10.16 -7.33 24.59
N PRO A 265 11.50 -7.17 24.63
CA PRO A 265 12.20 -6.60 25.79
C PRO A 265 11.97 -5.11 25.99
N ASP A 266 11.54 -4.40 24.94
CA ASP A 266 11.10 -3.02 24.99
C ASP A 266 9.61 -2.94 25.36
N GLY A 267 9.22 -1.89 26.08
CA GLY A 267 7.84 -1.68 26.48
C GLY A 267 6.94 -1.46 25.27
N PHE A 268 5.80 -2.15 25.20
CA PHE A 268 4.81 -1.99 24.14
C PHE A 268 3.44 -1.75 24.74
N VAL A 269 2.76 -0.71 24.26
CA VAL A 269 1.36 -0.42 24.60
C VAL A 269 0.55 -0.11 23.35
N ALA A 270 -0.69 -0.61 23.31
CA ALA A 270 -1.69 -0.20 22.34
C ALA A 270 -2.69 0.73 23.02
N LEU A 271 -2.86 1.93 22.46
CA LEU A 271 -3.77 2.95 22.96
C LEU A 271 -4.99 3.09 22.05
N ASP A 272 -6.11 3.57 22.57
CA ASP A 272 -7.17 4.12 21.73
C ASP A 272 -6.88 5.58 21.31
N SER A 273 -7.78 6.17 20.52
CA SER A 273 -7.67 7.55 20.04
C SER A 273 -7.65 8.61 21.14
N ALA A 274 -8.11 8.28 22.36
CA ALA A 274 -8.05 9.13 23.54
C ALA A 274 -6.76 8.91 24.37
N GLY A 275 -5.89 7.98 23.95
CA GLY A 275 -4.65 7.65 24.64
C GLY A 275 -4.84 6.73 25.86
N VAL A 276 -5.96 6.02 25.93
CA VAL A 276 -6.25 5.02 26.98
C VAL A 276 -5.65 3.67 26.59
N ILE A 277 -4.97 3.02 27.54
CA ILE A 277 -4.29 1.74 27.32
C ILE A 277 -5.33 0.63 27.14
N ARG A 278 -5.27 -0.03 25.98
CA ARG A 278 -6.07 -1.22 25.64
C ARG A 278 -5.25 -2.50 25.74
N HIS A 279 -3.94 -2.40 25.55
CA HIS A 279 -3.01 -3.51 25.70
C HIS A 279 -1.65 -3.03 26.20
N ALA A 280 -1.00 -3.84 27.03
CA ALA A 280 0.37 -3.62 27.51
C ALA A 280 1.12 -4.96 27.64
N ASN A 281 2.38 -4.99 27.21
CA ASN A 281 3.27 -6.13 27.42
C ASN A 281 3.97 -6.10 28.79
N GLN A 282 4.67 -7.17 29.15
CA GLN A 282 5.33 -7.27 30.46
C GLN A 282 6.43 -6.22 30.64
N ALA A 283 7.21 -5.92 29.59
CA ALA A 283 8.29 -4.94 29.65
C ALA A 283 7.77 -3.53 30.00
N PHE A 284 6.58 -3.15 29.54
CA PHE A 284 5.95 -1.90 29.95
C PHE A 284 5.53 -1.94 31.43
N LEU A 285 4.88 -3.02 31.87
CA LEU A 285 4.46 -3.16 33.28
C LEU A 285 5.63 -3.09 34.25
N ASP A 286 6.77 -3.69 33.89
CA ASP A 286 8.01 -3.62 34.66
C ASP A 286 8.56 -2.19 34.71
N LEU A 287 8.50 -1.46 33.58
CA LEU A 287 8.96 -0.08 33.46
C LEU A 287 8.13 0.90 34.32
N VAL A 288 6.80 0.74 34.34
CA VAL A 288 5.90 1.56 35.17
C VAL A 288 5.70 1.00 36.58
N GLN A 289 6.34 -0.13 36.90
CA GLN A 289 6.33 -0.80 38.20
C GLN A 289 4.93 -1.22 38.69
N ILE A 290 4.12 -1.78 37.78
CA ILE A 290 2.77 -2.27 38.06
C ILE A 290 2.75 -3.80 38.09
N GLY A 291 2.24 -4.37 39.18
CA GLY A 291 2.24 -5.82 39.39
C GLY A 291 1.17 -6.61 38.61
N SER A 292 0.17 -5.95 38.01
CA SER A 292 -0.89 -6.62 37.27
C SER A 292 -1.32 -5.88 36.00
N LYS A 293 -1.51 -6.63 34.91
CA LYS A 293 -1.98 -6.08 33.62
C LYS A 293 -3.35 -5.38 33.73
N GLY A 294 -4.22 -5.88 34.61
CA GLY A 294 -5.54 -5.31 34.86
C GLY A 294 -5.52 -3.91 35.50
N SER A 295 -4.42 -3.53 36.16
CA SER A 295 -4.26 -2.19 36.74
C SER A 295 -3.76 -1.15 35.72
N ALA A 296 -3.23 -1.58 34.58
CA ALA A 296 -2.75 -0.70 33.52
C ALA A 296 -3.78 -0.53 32.38
N ILE A 297 -4.61 -1.55 32.11
CA ILE A 297 -5.65 -1.48 31.09
C ILE A 297 -6.77 -0.54 31.54
N GLY A 298 -7.19 0.39 30.68
CA GLY A 298 -8.26 1.35 30.94
C GLY A 298 -7.77 2.68 31.52
N GLU A 299 -6.50 2.79 31.88
CA GLU A 299 -5.87 4.02 32.33
C GLU A 299 -5.23 4.79 31.15
N SER A 300 -5.04 6.10 31.30
CA SER A 300 -4.36 6.92 30.30
C SER A 300 -2.84 6.75 30.40
N LEU A 301 -2.15 6.62 29.25
CA LEU A 301 -0.67 6.58 29.23
C LEU A 301 -0.05 7.84 29.85
N GLY A 302 -0.75 8.98 29.76
CA GLY A 302 -0.31 10.26 30.31
C GLY A 302 -0.06 10.23 31.82
N ARG A 303 -0.63 9.26 32.55
CA ARG A 303 -0.38 9.04 33.97
C ARG A 303 1.09 8.79 34.31
N TRP A 304 1.82 8.11 33.42
CA TRP A 304 3.22 7.73 33.63
C TRP A 304 4.22 8.59 32.86
N LEU A 305 3.75 9.45 31.97
CA LEU A 305 4.58 10.43 31.25
C LEU A 305 4.57 11.74 32.05
N ASN A 306 5.69 12.08 32.70
CA ASN A 306 5.75 13.27 33.53
C ASN A 306 6.95 14.14 33.13
N GLN A 307 6.69 15.43 32.88
CA GLN A 307 7.62 16.59 32.71
C GLN A 307 8.02 17.07 31.28
N PRO A 308 8.42 18.37 31.14
CA PRO A 308 7.95 19.27 30.08
C PRO A 308 8.64 19.04 28.73
N GLY A 309 7.82 18.93 27.68
CA GLY A 309 8.27 18.66 26.31
C GLY A 309 7.61 17.43 25.68
N ALA A 310 6.96 16.58 26.51
CA ALA A 310 6.38 15.33 26.10
C ALA A 310 5.03 15.03 26.78
N ASP A 311 4.02 15.86 26.49
CA ASP A 311 2.63 15.53 26.82
C ASP A 311 2.14 14.41 25.89
N LEU A 312 1.35 13.47 26.41
CA LEU A 312 0.59 12.51 25.60
C LEU A 312 -0.19 13.24 24.50
N ALA A 313 -0.72 14.43 24.79
CA ALA A 313 -1.38 15.28 23.81
C ALA A 313 -0.45 15.69 22.65
N ALA A 314 0.82 16.00 22.93
CA ALA A 314 1.80 16.36 21.91
C ALA A 314 2.12 15.14 21.02
N LEU A 315 2.34 13.97 21.62
CA LEU A 315 2.55 12.71 20.90
C LEU A 315 1.36 12.38 19.97
N LEU A 316 0.14 12.44 20.50
CA LEU A 316 -1.08 12.19 19.74
C LEU A 316 -1.29 13.21 18.61
N SER A 317 -0.98 14.50 18.85
CA SER A 317 -1.09 15.54 17.82
C SER A 317 -0.11 15.33 16.66
N HIS A 318 1.12 14.86 16.95
CA HIS A 318 2.10 14.51 15.92
C HIS A 318 1.66 13.28 15.12
N LEU A 319 1.09 12.27 15.79
CA LEU A 319 0.55 11.10 15.12
C LEU A 319 -0.64 11.43 14.22
N GLN A 320 -1.54 12.32 14.65
CA GLN A 320 -2.64 12.77 13.79
C GLN A 320 -2.16 13.47 12.51
N ARG A 321 -1.07 14.25 12.59
CA ARG A 321 -0.52 14.99 11.44
C ARG A 321 0.38 14.16 10.53
N TYR A 322 1.22 13.29 11.10
CA TYR A 322 2.29 12.61 10.37
C TYR A 322 2.19 11.08 10.38
N LYS A 323 1.17 10.51 11.03
CA LYS A 323 0.87 9.06 11.18
C LYS A 323 1.95 8.21 11.86
N THR A 324 3.15 8.75 12.03
CA THR A 324 4.29 8.10 12.69
C THR A 324 5.09 9.10 13.50
N VAL A 325 5.66 8.64 14.61
CA VAL A 325 6.61 9.38 15.45
C VAL A 325 7.78 8.45 15.76
N ARG A 326 9.00 8.95 15.65
CA ARG A 326 10.22 8.22 15.96
C ARG A 326 11.10 9.05 16.90
N LEU A 327 11.89 8.37 17.73
CA LEU A 327 12.93 8.96 18.57
C LEU A 327 12.41 10.07 19.52
N PHE A 328 11.22 9.88 20.09
CA PHE A 328 10.62 10.86 20.99
C PHE A 328 11.12 10.64 22.42
N GLN A 329 12.08 11.46 22.84
CA GLN A 329 12.72 11.33 24.15
C GLN A 329 11.83 11.90 25.27
N THR A 330 11.66 11.13 26.35
CA THR A 330 10.87 11.54 27.52
C THR A 330 11.26 10.71 28.75
N THR A 331 10.65 11.00 29.88
CA THR A 331 10.82 10.30 31.15
C THR A 331 9.54 9.58 31.56
N ILE A 332 9.67 8.31 31.92
CA ILE A 332 8.59 7.53 32.52
C ILE A 332 8.79 7.46 34.02
N ARG A 333 7.71 7.76 34.74
CA ARG A 333 7.65 7.65 36.20
C ARG A 333 6.81 6.44 36.58
N GLY A 334 7.42 5.47 37.25
CA GLY A 334 6.74 4.30 37.79
C GLY A 334 5.94 4.59 39.06
N GLU A 335 4.97 3.74 39.38
CA GLU A 335 4.10 3.88 40.57
C GLU A 335 4.88 3.79 41.90
N LEU A 336 6.01 3.09 41.91
CA LEU A 336 6.89 3.01 43.09
C LEU A 336 7.92 4.16 43.13
N GLY A 337 7.75 5.18 42.28
CA GLY A 337 8.53 6.41 42.31
C GLY A 337 9.87 6.37 41.57
N SER A 338 10.15 5.34 40.76
CA SER A 338 11.31 5.37 39.86
C SER A 338 11.05 6.31 38.68
N GLU A 339 12.10 7.02 38.24
CA GLU A 339 12.08 7.82 37.02
C GLU A 339 13.12 7.23 36.05
N THR A 340 12.68 6.92 34.83
CA THR A 340 13.49 6.27 33.80
C THR A 340 13.44 7.10 32.53
N GLU A 341 14.61 7.44 31.99
CA GLU A 341 14.71 8.05 30.66
C GLU A 341 14.40 7.02 29.58
N VAL A 342 13.49 7.38 28.67
CA VAL A 342 13.00 6.51 27.61
C VAL A 342 12.92 7.22 26.26
N GLU A 343 12.94 6.41 25.22
CA GLU A 343 12.72 6.82 23.84
C GLU A 343 11.46 6.14 23.30
N ILE A 344 10.54 6.95 22.78
CA ILE A 344 9.23 6.50 22.30
C ILE A 344 9.18 6.53 20.77
N SER A 345 8.67 5.46 20.18
CA SER A 345 8.28 5.40 18.77
C SER A 345 6.84 4.98 18.68
N ALA A 346 6.04 5.67 17.87
CA ALA A 346 4.61 5.42 17.77
C ALA A 346 4.10 5.46 16.32
N VAL A 347 3.05 4.70 16.06
CA VAL A 347 2.36 4.63 14.76
C VAL A 347 0.85 4.64 14.97
N ASP A 348 0.17 5.42 14.13
CA ASP A 348 -1.29 5.43 14.03
C ASP A 348 -1.72 4.37 13.01
N GLY A 349 -2.61 3.45 13.40
CA GLY A 349 -3.10 2.38 12.52
C GLY A 349 -4.09 2.90 11.47
N ASP A 350 -4.18 2.22 10.32
CA ASP A 350 -5.01 2.65 9.17
C ASP A 350 -6.51 2.82 9.51
N ASP A 351 -7.03 2.06 10.48
CA ASP A 351 -8.43 2.11 10.93
C ASP A 351 -8.72 3.18 12.02
N HIS A 352 -7.76 4.05 12.37
CA HIS A 352 -7.91 5.17 13.33
C HIS A 352 -8.40 4.79 14.75
N ASN A 353 -8.49 3.50 15.06
CA ASN A 353 -9.02 3.01 16.34
C ASN A 353 -7.92 2.68 17.36
N TYR A 354 -6.69 2.44 16.91
CA TYR A 354 -5.59 2.06 17.79
C TYR A 354 -4.26 2.69 17.38
N VAL A 355 -3.52 3.15 18.40
CA VAL A 355 -2.15 3.68 18.28
C VAL A 355 -1.19 2.68 18.92
N GLY A 356 -0.19 2.23 18.17
CA GLY A 356 0.89 1.39 18.69
C GLY A 356 2.04 2.25 19.20
N VAL A 357 2.47 2.04 20.44
CA VAL A 357 3.57 2.78 21.06
C VAL A 357 4.62 1.81 21.60
N LEU A 358 5.86 1.98 21.14
CA LEU A 358 7.04 1.27 21.61
C LEU A 358 7.89 2.22 22.47
N ILE A 359 8.34 1.74 23.63
CA ILE A 359 9.01 2.51 24.67
C ILE A 359 10.31 1.80 25.05
N ARG A 360 11.44 2.46 24.82
CA ARG A 360 12.77 1.90 25.04
C ARG A 360 13.50 2.61 26.17
N ASN A 361 14.02 1.88 27.15
CA ASN A 361 14.82 2.45 28.25
C ASN A 361 16.24 2.80 27.77
N VAL A 362 16.64 4.07 27.93
CA VAL A 362 17.97 4.58 27.53
C VAL A 362 18.93 4.80 28.71
N SER A 363 18.46 4.64 29.96
CA SER A 363 19.23 4.90 31.19
C SER A 363 20.46 4.00 31.37
N ARG A 364 20.49 2.82 30.74
CA ARG A 364 21.64 1.89 30.78
C ARG A 364 22.88 2.36 30.01
N ARG A 365 22.83 3.51 29.31
CA ARG A 365 23.99 4.10 28.62
C ARG A 365 24.75 5.16 29.43
N LEU A 366 24.27 5.61 30.61
CA LEU A 366 24.79 6.83 31.27
C LEU A 366 25.50 6.65 32.64
N THR A 367 25.59 5.45 33.24
CA THR A 367 26.15 5.27 34.62
C THR A 367 27.32 4.29 34.71
N GLY A 368 28.37 4.50 33.90
CA GLY A 368 29.52 3.58 33.82
C GLY A 368 30.82 3.96 34.55
N GLY A 369 30.91 5.08 35.30
CA GLY A 369 32.21 5.63 35.74
C GLY A 369 32.49 5.77 37.25
N GLU A 370 31.54 6.24 38.07
CA GLU A 370 31.88 6.90 39.35
C GLU A 370 31.63 6.06 40.62
N SER A 371 30.77 5.03 40.59
CA SER A 371 30.28 4.36 41.81
C SER A 371 31.25 3.35 42.45
N ASP A 372 32.24 2.86 41.69
CA ASP A 372 33.06 1.71 42.10
C ASP A 372 34.17 2.07 43.10
N ALA A 373 34.76 3.26 42.99
CA ALA A 373 35.88 3.69 43.84
C ALA A 373 35.45 3.93 45.31
N LEU A 374 34.28 4.55 45.52
CA LEU A 374 33.73 4.80 46.85
C LEU A 374 33.26 3.51 47.54
N ARG A 375 32.68 2.56 46.78
CA ARG A 375 32.32 1.23 47.31
C ARG A 375 33.54 0.43 47.76
N ALA A 376 34.65 0.51 47.02
CA ALA A 376 35.90 -0.15 47.40
C ALA A 376 36.50 0.42 48.71
N ALA A 377 36.45 1.75 48.91
CA ALA A 377 36.96 2.41 50.11
C ALA A 377 36.15 2.12 51.40
N LEU A 378 34.83 1.85 51.27
CA LEU A 378 33.92 1.57 52.39
C LEU A 378 33.86 0.08 52.77
N GLY A 379 34.38 -0.81 51.92
CA GLY A 379 34.44 -2.26 52.16
C GLY A 379 35.05 -2.72 53.50
N PRO A 380 36.12 -2.10 54.04
CA PRO A 380 36.74 -2.51 55.31
C PRO A 380 35.86 -2.31 56.55
N ILE A 381 34.83 -1.46 56.48
CA ILE A 381 33.97 -1.10 57.62
C ILE A 381 32.98 -2.22 57.96
N SER A 382 32.51 -2.98 56.95
CA SER A 382 31.58 -4.08 57.19
C SER A 382 32.20 -5.19 58.05
N LYS A 383 33.53 -5.35 58.02
CA LYS A 383 34.29 -6.31 58.83
C LYS A 383 34.51 -5.88 60.29
N GLN A 384 34.16 -4.64 60.66
CA GLN A 384 34.30 -4.12 62.03
C GLN A 384 32.98 -4.12 62.84
N LEU A 385 31.86 -4.53 62.23
CA LEU A 385 30.58 -4.71 62.90
C LEU A 385 30.71 -5.78 64.02
N GLY A 386 30.47 -5.36 65.27
CA GLY A 386 30.54 -6.22 66.46
C GLY A 386 31.83 -6.11 67.30
N ARG A 387 32.91 -5.51 66.78
CA ARG A 387 34.20 -5.38 67.51
C ARG A 387 34.45 -3.97 68.08
N SER A 388 33.62 -3.01 67.74
CA SER A 388 33.73 -1.64 68.25
C SER A 388 32.35 -1.02 68.40
N SER A 389 32.22 -0.07 69.34
CA SER A 389 30.95 0.60 69.60
C SER A 389 30.44 1.30 68.34
N LEU A 390 29.13 1.27 68.11
CA LEU A 390 28.46 1.93 66.98
C LEU A 390 28.89 3.40 66.83
N ARG A 391 29.03 4.13 67.94
CA ARG A 391 29.50 5.53 67.94
C ARG A 391 30.90 5.68 67.32
N LYS A 392 31.80 4.72 67.53
CA LYS A 392 33.16 4.71 66.97
C LYS A 392 33.14 4.31 65.50
N LEU A 393 32.30 3.35 65.10
CA LEU A 393 32.12 2.95 63.69
C LEU A 393 31.57 4.10 62.85
N VAL A 394 30.49 4.73 63.29
CA VAL A 394 29.90 5.88 62.58
C VAL A 394 30.90 7.03 62.47
N LYS A 395 31.63 7.34 63.55
CA LYS A 395 32.66 8.39 63.51
C LYS A 395 33.80 8.07 62.51
N ASN A 396 34.15 6.79 62.34
CA ASN A 396 35.15 6.35 61.38
C ASN A 396 34.61 6.40 59.93
N THR A 397 33.38 5.95 59.69
CA THR A 397 32.73 6.02 58.37
C THR A 397 32.59 7.46 57.90
N VAL A 398 32.14 8.36 58.78
CA VAL A 398 32.06 9.78 58.48
C VAL A 398 33.44 10.32 58.12
N GLY A 399 34.50 9.93 58.84
CA GLY A 399 35.86 10.35 58.50
C GLY A 399 36.35 9.86 57.13
N ILE A 400 35.99 8.65 56.69
CA ILE A 400 36.37 8.10 55.38
C ILE A 400 35.61 8.79 54.25
N VAL A 401 34.29 8.97 54.43
CA VAL A 401 33.44 9.67 53.47
C VAL A 401 33.87 11.14 53.34
N GLU A 402 34.12 11.83 54.46
CA GLU A 402 34.62 13.20 54.46
C GLU A 402 35.98 13.30 53.76
N ARG A 403 36.91 12.36 54.01
CA ARG A 403 38.21 12.37 53.35
C ARG A 403 38.09 12.19 51.83
N HIS A 404 37.18 11.33 51.35
CA HIS A 404 36.94 11.13 49.92
C HIS A 404 36.47 12.42 49.25
N TYR A 405 35.40 13.02 49.77
CA TYR A 405 34.85 14.24 49.19
C TYR A 405 35.78 15.45 49.31
N VAL A 406 36.53 15.58 50.41
CA VAL A 406 37.55 16.64 50.53
C VAL A 406 38.65 16.47 49.49
N LYS A 407 39.08 15.23 49.21
CA LYS A 407 40.10 14.95 48.19
C LYS A 407 39.58 15.22 46.76
N GLU A 408 38.38 14.76 46.46
CA GLU A 408 37.77 14.92 45.14
C GLU A 408 37.47 16.39 44.83
N ALA A 409 36.96 17.14 45.82
CA ALA A 409 36.77 18.58 45.68
C ALA A 409 38.10 19.32 45.50
N LEU A 410 39.19 18.90 46.17
CA LEU A 410 40.53 19.44 45.95
C LEU A 410 41.04 19.17 44.53
N GLU A 411 40.82 17.97 43.99
CA GLU A 411 41.22 17.62 42.62
C GLU A 411 40.44 18.43 41.58
N LEU A 412 39.11 18.53 41.74
CA LEU A 412 38.23 19.31 40.86
C LEU A 412 38.59 20.80 40.85
N THR A 413 38.95 21.34 42.03
CA THR A 413 39.37 22.74 42.17
C THR A 413 40.87 22.95 41.98
N LYS A 414 41.59 21.91 41.51
CA LYS A 414 43.03 21.91 41.24
C LYS A 414 43.88 22.46 42.40
N GLY A 415 43.50 22.15 43.63
CA GLY A 415 44.21 22.54 44.86
C GLY A 415 43.88 23.95 45.39
N ASN A 416 42.94 24.69 44.78
CA ASN A 416 42.53 25.99 45.30
C ASN A 416 41.62 25.84 46.54
N ARG A 417 42.23 25.97 47.72
CA ARG A 417 41.60 25.74 49.03
C ARG A 417 40.38 26.62 49.31
N THR A 418 40.33 27.82 48.74
CA THR A 418 39.19 28.72 48.96
C THR A 418 37.97 28.28 48.16
N ALA A 419 38.18 27.94 46.89
CA ALA A 419 37.13 27.36 46.04
C ALA A 419 36.69 25.98 46.56
N THR A 420 37.62 25.17 47.08
CA THR A 420 37.27 23.90 47.72
C THR A 420 36.36 24.11 48.95
N ALA A 421 36.63 25.13 49.76
CA ALA A 421 35.85 25.42 50.97
C ALA A 421 34.42 25.84 50.63
N GLU A 422 34.26 26.69 49.62
CA GLU A 422 32.95 27.11 49.11
C GLU A 422 32.18 25.95 48.48
N LEU A 423 32.83 25.12 47.66
CA LEU A 423 32.21 23.96 47.01
C LEU A 423 31.70 22.94 48.06
N LEU A 424 32.45 22.75 49.13
CA LEU A 424 32.05 21.88 50.23
C LEU A 424 31.13 22.56 51.26
N GLY A 425 30.84 23.85 51.11
CA GLY A 425 30.02 24.62 52.06
C GLY A 425 30.63 24.73 53.46
N LEU A 426 31.96 24.66 53.58
CA LEU A 426 32.69 24.74 54.85
C LEU A 426 33.32 26.11 55.02
N SER A 427 33.43 26.59 56.26
CA SER A 427 34.29 27.74 56.52
C SER A 427 35.74 27.40 56.19
N ARG A 428 36.51 28.39 55.69
CA ARG A 428 37.92 28.18 55.33
C ARG A 428 38.70 27.54 56.49
N GLN A 429 38.48 28.01 57.73
CA GLN A 429 39.09 27.44 58.94
C GLN A 429 38.71 25.98 59.18
N SER A 430 37.45 25.59 58.93
CA SER A 430 36.98 24.21 59.06
C SER A 430 37.59 23.31 57.99
N LEU A 431 37.73 23.80 56.75
CA LEU A 431 38.44 23.08 55.70
C LEU A 431 39.91 22.87 56.07
N TYR A 432 40.63 23.90 56.51
CA TYR A 432 42.03 23.77 56.95
C TYR A 432 42.17 22.75 58.08
N ALA A 433 41.27 22.76 59.07
CA ALA A 433 41.27 21.79 60.15
C ALA A 433 41.03 20.35 59.64
N LYS A 434 40.18 20.15 58.63
CA LYS A 434 39.94 18.83 58.01
C LYS A 434 41.11 18.38 57.13
N LEU A 435 41.73 19.28 56.37
CA LEU A 435 42.93 18.99 55.58
C LEU A 435 44.10 18.55 56.47
N ALA A 436 44.35 19.27 57.57
CA ALA A 436 45.35 18.89 58.56
C ALA A 436 45.02 17.55 59.25
N ARG A 437 43.75 17.34 59.63
CA ARG A 437 43.30 16.09 60.29
C ARG A 437 43.39 14.86 59.38
N TYR A 438 43.28 15.04 58.07
CA TYR A 438 43.35 13.96 57.09
C TYR A 438 44.71 13.84 56.39
N GLY A 439 45.67 14.72 56.71
CA GLY A 439 47.03 14.71 56.14
C GLY A 439 47.09 15.12 54.68
N LEU A 440 46.14 15.96 54.22
CA LEU A 440 46.01 16.42 52.83
C LEU A 440 46.56 17.84 52.63
N ASP A 441 47.43 18.30 53.52
CA ASP A 441 47.97 19.66 53.50
C ASP A 441 49.40 19.63 52.94
N ASP A 442 49.55 19.94 51.64
CA ASP A 442 50.84 20.37 51.08
C ASP A 442 50.63 21.49 50.03
N LYS A 443 51.69 22.27 49.89
CA LYS A 443 51.80 23.69 49.52
C LYS A 443 51.19 24.08 48.17
N GLY A 444 50.44 25.19 48.19
CA GLY A 444 50.18 26.02 47.03
C GLY A 444 51.50 26.54 46.42
N SER A 445 51.53 26.62 45.10
CA SER A 445 51.38 27.90 44.37
C SER A 445 52.62 28.78 44.53
N SER A 446 53.30 29.19 43.47
CA SER A 446 52.73 29.97 42.38
C SER A 446 53.89 30.42 41.50
N SER A 447 53.74 30.31 40.20
CA SER A 447 54.29 31.34 39.31
C SER A 447 53.10 32.05 38.71
N GLN A 448 53.35 33.30 38.39
CA GLN A 448 52.53 34.24 37.65
C GLN A 448 51.58 35.06 38.52
N GLU A 449 52.04 36.25 38.90
CA GLU A 449 52.17 37.43 38.01
C GLU A 449 50.78 38.00 37.77
N THR A 450 50.52 39.18 38.34
CA THR A 450 50.56 40.46 37.60
C THR A 450 49.66 40.39 36.37
N SER A 451 48.66 41.25 36.22
CA SER A 451 48.71 42.67 36.55
C SER A 451 47.41 43.32 36.10
N MET A 452 47.16 44.46 36.75
CA MET A 452 46.69 45.70 36.15
C MET A 452 45.21 45.75 35.77
N ASP A 453 44.45 46.55 36.51
CA ASP A 453 44.39 48.03 36.41
C ASP A 453 43.59 48.34 35.16
N ASP A 454 42.40 48.89 35.27
CA ASP A 454 42.07 50.31 35.48
C ASP A 454 40.95 50.50 34.42
N ASP A 455 39.97 51.37 34.54
CA ASP A 455 40.14 52.74 34.98
C ASP A 455 38.76 53.39 35.11
N SER A 456 38.66 54.30 36.09
CA SER A 456 37.96 55.59 36.04
C SER A 456 36.43 55.67 35.83
N GLU A 457 35.67 56.55 36.47
CA GLU A 457 35.92 57.65 37.42
C GLU A 457 34.54 58.16 37.89
N GLU A 458 34.33 58.34 39.19
CA GLU A 458 33.90 59.62 39.82
C GLU A 458 34.07 59.55 41.34
#